data_AF-A0A521BUB9-F1
#
_entry.id   AF-A0A521BUB9-F1
#
_cell.length_a   1.000
_cell.length_b   1.000
_cell.length_c   1.000
_cell.angle_alpha   90.00
_cell.angle_beta   90.00
_cell.angle_gamma   90.00
#
_symmetry.space_group_name_H-M   'P 1'
#
loop_
_entity.id
_entity.type
_entity.pdbx_description
1 polymer ?
#
loop_
_entity_poly.entity_id
_entity_poly.type
_entity_poly.pdbx_seq_one_letter_code
_entity_poly.pdbx_strand_id
1 'polypeptide(L)'
;MSAPSDRALVPFVSVENMRALVHKHGLRDCLAGLANMIEADFKRWPVFDKTPRVASHSKAGVIELMPTSDGVDHTFKSANGHRSNTKVGLQTLTAVGVLASVDTVYPQPFSEMTLLTALRTVATSAMVTRILAPKSAKTAASIGNGIF
;
A
#
# COMPACT_ATOMS: atom_id res chain seq x y z
N MET A 1 -2.68 -28.61 26.87
CA MET A 1 -2.96 -27.97 25.57
C MET A 1 -1.67 -27.95 24.77
N SER A 2 -1.67 -28.40 23.52
CA SER A 2 -0.51 -28.28 22.63
C SER A 2 -0.26 -26.81 22.28
N ALA A 3 1.00 -26.44 22.06
CA ALA A 3 1.33 -25.09 21.63
C ALA A 3 0.66 -24.78 20.26
N PRO A 4 0.24 -23.53 20.01
CA PRO A 4 -0.24 -23.11 18.71
C PRO A 4 0.85 -23.32 17.64
N SER A 5 0.45 -23.55 16.38
CA SER A 5 1.41 -23.55 15.26
C SER A 5 1.96 -22.14 15.02
N ASP A 6 3.10 -22.03 14.33
CA ASP A 6 3.70 -20.74 13.97
C ASP A 6 2.75 -19.84 13.14
N ARG A 7 1.78 -20.45 12.45
CA ARG A 7 0.76 -19.74 11.66
C ARG A 7 -0.52 -19.45 12.45
N ALA A 8 -0.67 -19.96 13.67
CA ALA A 8 -1.84 -19.68 14.50
C ALA A 8 -1.85 -18.24 15.02
N LEU A 9 -0.70 -17.57 14.99
CA LEU A 9 -0.57 -16.15 15.28
C LEU A 9 -0.35 -15.38 13.98
N VAL A 10 -1.42 -14.72 13.52
CA VAL A 10 -1.41 -13.85 12.34
C VAL A 10 -0.40 -12.72 12.59
N PRO A 11 0.69 -12.61 11.82
CA PRO A 11 1.71 -11.60 12.07
C PRO A 11 1.14 -10.19 11.85
N PHE A 12 1.56 -9.25 12.70
CA PHE A 12 1.22 -7.84 12.56
C PHE A 12 2.47 -7.00 12.26
N VAL A 13 2.40 -6.24 11.18
CA VAL A 13 3.42 -5.25 10.83
C VAL A 13 2.92 -3.87 11.25
N SER A 14 3.38 -3.42 12.42
CA SER A 14 3.12 -2.07 12.94
C SER A 14 3.89 -0.99 12.17
N VAL A 15 3.55 0.29 12.40
CA VAL A 15 4.29 1.44 11.83
C VAL A 15 5.77 1.40 12.22
N GLU A 16 6.06 1.04 13.47
CA GLU A 16 7.43 0.89 13.95
C GLU A 16 8.19 -0.21 13.19
N ASN A 17 7.55 -1.37 13.02
CA ASN A 17 8.14 -2.49 12.30
C ASN A 17 8.33 -2.20 10.81
N MET A 18 7.37 -1.54 10.16
CA MET A 18 7.51 -1.10 8.77
C MET A 18 8.67 -0.11 8.61
N ARG A 19 8.78 0.86 9.53
CA ARG A 19 9.90 1.81 9.55
C ARG A 19 11.23 1.08 9.71
N ALA A 20 11.32 0.11 10.63
CA ALA A 20 12.50 -0.70 10.84
C ALA A 20 12.88 -1.52 9.59
N LEU A 21 11.89 -2.10 8.88
CA LEU A 21 12.10 -2.82 7.63
C LEU A 21 12.67 -1.88 6.54
N VAL A 22 12.08 -0.70 6.36
CA VAL A 22 12.56 0.29 5.38
C VAL A 22 13.98 0.75 5.70
N HIS A 23 14.32 0.97 6.97
CA HIS A 23 15.69 1.32 7.37
C HIS A 23 16.68 0.17 7.13
N LYS A 24 16.28 -1.07 7.48
CA LYS A 24 17.12 -2.26 7.30
C LYS A 24 17.47 -2.50 5.84
N HIS A 25 16.52 -2.33 4.93
CA HIS A 25 16.69 -2.60 3.51
C HIS A 25 17.13 -1.37 2.69
N GLY A 26 16.94 -0.17 3.23
CA GLY A 26 17.23 1.08 2.55
C GLY A 26 16.06 1.54 1.66
N LEU A 27 15.71 2.82 1.76
CA LEU A 27 14.56 3.41 1.05
C LEU A 27 14.65 3.23 -0.47
N ARG A 28 15.84 3.41 -1.05
CA ARG A 28 16.04 3.29 -2.51
C ARG A 28 15.72 1.89 -3.01
N ASP A 29 16.21 0.89 -2.32
CA ASP A 29 16.06 -0.52 -2.73
C ASP A 29 14.63 -0.99 -2.48
N CYS A 30 14.00 -0.54 -1.38
CA CYS A 30 12.57 -0.72 -1.17
C CYS A 30 11.73 -0.13 -2.31
N LEU A 31 11.98 1.12 -2.71
CA LEU A 31 11.24 1.77 -3.80
C LEU A 31 11.46 1.08 -5.15
N ALA A 32 12.69 0.67 -5.45
CA ALA A 32 13.02 -0.06 -6.68
C ALA A 32 12.34 -1.44 -6.71
N GLY A 33 12.38 -2.18 -5.60
CA GLY A 33 11.69 -3.46 -5.45
C GLY A 33 10.18 -3.33 -5.63
N LEU A 34 9.56 -2.34 -4.96
CA LEU A 34 8.13 -2.04 -5.12
C LEU A 34 7.79 -1.68 -6.56
N ALA A 35 8.57 -0.82 -7.22
CA ALA A 35 8.32 -0.42 -8.61
C ALA A 35 8.39 -1.63 -9.57
N ASN A 36 9.36 -2.53 -9.37
CA ASN A 36 9.49 -3.73 -10.18
C ASN A 36 8.33 -4.72 -9.95
N MET A 37 7.92 -4.92 -8.70
CA MET A 37 6.77 -5.78 -8.38
C MET A 37 5.48 -5.23 -8.97
N ILE A 38 5.23 -3.93 -8.79
CA ILE A 38 4.05 -3.26 -9.37
C ILE A 38 4.07 -3.41 -10.90
N GLU A 39 5.21 -3.18 -11.56
CA GLU A 39 5.28 -3.35 -13.03
C GLU A 39 5.00 -4.79 -13.47
N ALA A 40 5.53 -5.77 -12.75
CA ALA A 40 5.27 -7.18 -13.02
C ALA A 40 3.78 -7.52 -12.88
N ASP A 41 3.12 -6.99 -11.86
CA ASP A 41 1.67 -7.16 -11.66
C ASP A 41 0.85 -6.48 -12.76
N PHE A 42 1.21 -5.26 -13.16
CA PHE A 42 0.55 -4.59 -14.29
C PHE A 42 0.72 -5.34 -15.62
N LYS A 43 1.83 -6.07 -15.84
CA LYS A 43 2.01 -6.91 -17.03
C LYS A 43 1.07 -8.10 -17.09
N ARG A 44 0.61 -8.59 -15.93
CA ARG A 44 -0.37 -9.68 -15.80
C ARG A 44 -1.77 -9.19 -15.44
N TRP A 45 -2.10 -7.92 -15.72
CA TRP A 45 -3.35 -7.26 -15.33
C TRP A 45 -4.65 -8.08 -15.50
N PRO A 46 -4.85 -8.87 -16.58
CA PRO A 46 -6.09 -9.63 -16.77
C PRO A 46 -6.33 -10.71 -15.71
N VAL A 47 -5.29 -11.23 -15.05
CA VAL A 47 -5.43 -12.32 -14.07
C VAL A 47 -6.05 -11.87 -12.75
N PHE A 48 -5.98 -10.57 -12.46
CA PHE A 48 -6.52 -10.03 -11.22
C PHE A 48 -8.06 -10.01 -11.25
N ASP A 49 -8.68 -10.53 -10.21
CA ASP A 49 -10.05 -10.15 -9.85
C ASP A 49 -10.03 -8.72 -9.30
N LYS A 50 -10.69 -7.83 -10.03
CA LYS A 50 -10.64 -6.38 -9.82
C LYS A 50 -12.07 -5.88 -9.65
N THR A 51 -12.29 -5.16 -8.56
CA THR A 51 -13.51 -4.40 -8.34
C THR A 51 -13.18 -2.93 -8.13
N PRO A 52 -14.05 -1.99 -8.54
CA PRO A 52 -13.98 -0.63 -8.04
C PRO A 52 -13.97 -0.63 -6.51
N ARG A 53 -13.17 0.28 -5.94
CA ARG A 53 -13.14 0.50 -4.49
C ARG A 53 -14.52 0.90 -3.97
N VAL A 54 -14.88 0.42 -2.79
CA VAL A 54 -16.11 0.81 -2.09
C VAL A 54 -15.80 2.04 -1.25
N ALA A 55 -16.64 3.08 -1.34
CA ALA A 55 -16.43 4.34 -0.65
C ALA A 55 -17.62 4.70 0.27
N SER A 56 -17.33 5.14 1.48
CA SER A 56 -18.27 5.75 2.41
C SER A 56 -17.92 7.24 2.56
N HIS A 57 -18.77 8.10 2.02
CA HIS A 57 -18.56 9.54 2.02
C HIS A 57 -19.16 10.20 3.25
N SER A 58 -18.45 11.19 3.79
CA SER A 58 -18.97 12.14 4.79
C SER A 58 -18.82 13.57 4.28
N LYS A 59 -19.35 14.55 5.02
CA LYS A 59 -19.20 15.97 4.66
C LYS A 59 -17.74 16.42 4.54
N ALA A 60 -16.84 15.80 5.28
CA ALA A 60 -15.47 16.28 5.45
C ALA A 60 -14.40 15.33 4.91
N GLY A 61 -14.79 14.12 4.49
CA GLY A 61 -13.84 13.13 3.99
C GLY A 61 -14.50 11.87 3.43
N VAL A 62 -13.68 10.84 3.26
CA VAL A 62 -14.07 9.53 2.73
C VAL A 62 -13.34 8.42 3.47
N ILE A 63 -13.98 7.27 3.60
CA ILE A 63 -13.37 6.00 3.98
C ILE A 63 -13.55 5.04 2.80
N GLU A 64 -12.47 4.40 2.36
CA GLU A 64 -12.46 3.54 1.16
C GLU A 64 -11.94 2.14 1.49
N LEU A 65 -12.53 1.13 0.87
CA LEU A 65 -12.06 -0.25 0.86
C LEU A 65 -11.63 -0.64 -0.55
N MET A 66 -10.40 -1.11 -0.68
CA MET A 66 -9.76 -1.43 -1.96
C MET A 66 -9.34 -2.91 -2.01
N PRO A 67 -10.24 -3.85 -2.36
CA PRO A 67 -9.90 -5.26 -2.47
C PRO A 67 -9.38 -5.63 -3.87
N THR A 68 -8.55 -6.66 -3.94
CA THR A 68 -8.09 -7.31 -5.17
C THR A 68 -7.63 -8.74 -4.88
N SER A 69 -7.69 -9.62 -5.87
CA SER A 69 -7.11 -10.96 -5.78
C SER A 69 -6.45 -11.33 -7.10
N ASP A 70 -5.43 -12.19 -7.07
CA ASP A 70 -4.85 -12.80 -8.28
C ASP A 70 -5.11 -14.31 -8.39
N GLY A 71 -5.99 -14.84 -7.53
CA GLY A 71 -6.31 -16.25 -7.44
C GLY A 71 -5.36 -17.05 -6.53
N VAL A 72 -4.22 -16.48 -6.11
CA VAL A 72 -3.31 -17.08 -5.12
C VAL A 72 -3.46 -16.34 -3.79
N ASP A 73 -3.36 -15.02 -3.84
CA ASP A 73 -3.52 -14.15 -2.69
C ASP A 73 -4.70 -13.18 -2.89
N HIS A 74 -5.46 -12.99 -1.82
CA HIS A 74 -6.47 -11.95 -1.70
C HIS A 74 -5.98 -10.88 -0.74
N THR A 75 -6.11 -9.60 -1.12
CA THR A 75 -5.76 -8.49 -0.24
C THR A 75 -6.80 -7.39 -0.29
N PHE A 76 -6.91 -6.64 0.80
CA PHE A 76 -7.64 -5.39 0.82
C PHE A 76 -6.90 -4.33 1.64
N LYS A 77 -7.14 -3.07 1.28
CA LYS A 77 -6.74 -1.91 2.08
C LYS A 77 -7.95 -1.09 2.47
N SER A 78 -8.06 -0.78 3.75
CA SER A 78 -8.97 0.26 4.27
C SER A 78 -8.19 1.54 4.47
N ALA A 79 -8.67 2.66 3.92
CA ALA A 79 -8.00 3.95 4.04
C ALA A 79 -8.99 5.09 4.23
N ASN A 80 -8.61 6.11 4.99
CA ASN A 80 -9.37 7.37 5.07
C ASN A 80 -8.72 8.48 4.22
N GLY A 81 -9.50 9.51 3.90
CA GLY A 81 -9.04 10.75 3.31
C GLY A 81 -9.81 11.94 3.85
N HIS A 82 -9.15 12.81 4.63
CA HIS A 82 -9.80 13.99 5.24
C HIS A 82 -8.84 15.18 5.37
N ARG A 83 -8.90 16.13 4.43
CA ARG A 83 -7.89 17.21 4.30
C ARG A 83 -7.74 18.09 5.54
N SER A 84 -8.80 18.25 6.33
CA SER A 84 -8.80 19.08 7.53
C SER A 84 -8.28 18.35 8.78
N ASN A 85 -7.88 17.07 8.67
CA ASN A 85 -7.37 16.30 9.82
C ASN A 85 -6.11 16.96 10.42
N THR A 86 -5.26 17.53 9.57
CA THR A 86 -4.03 18.19 9.98
C THR A 86 -4.28 19.40 10.88
N LYS A 87 -5.45 20.03 10.80
CA LYS A 87 -5.84 21.16 11.67
C LYS A 87 -6.05 20.73 13.13
N VAL A 88 -6.23 19.43 13.37
CA VAL A 88 -6.47 18.85 14.71
C VAL A 88 -5.43 17.78 15.07
N GLY A 89 -4.28 17.76 14.38
CA GLY A 89 -3.17 16.84 14.67
C GLY A 89 -3.36 15.41 14.16
N LEU A 90 -4.34 15.17 13.28
CA LEU A 90 -4.55 13.88 12.61
C LEU A 90 -3.93 13.88 11.21
N GLN A 91 -3.58 12.70 10.69
CA GLN A 91 -3.09 12.55 9.31
C GLN A 91 -4.25 12.66 8.30
N THR A 92 -4.04 13.25 7.13
CA THR A 92 -5.09 13.29 6.08
C THR A 92 -5.43 11.89 5.61
N LEU A 93 -4.44 11.00 5.57
CA LEU A 93 -4.58 9.61 5.15
C LEU A 93 -3.92 8.69 6.18
N THR A 94 -4.70 7.75 6.68
CA THR A 94 -4.21 6.56 7.37
C THR A 94 -4.79 5.33 6.69
N ALA A 95 -4.08 4.21 6.76
CA ALA A 95 -4.55 2.97 6.16
C ALA A 95 -4.05 1.74 6.91
N VAL A 96 -4.82 0.67 6.78
CA VAL A 96 -4.48 -0.69 7.23
C VAL A 96 -4.92 -1.69 6.18
N GLY A 97 -4.35 -2.89 6.19
CA GLY A 97 -4.79 -3.94 5.29
C GLY A 97 -4.27 -5.32 5.68
N VAL A 98 -4.74 -6.30 4.92
CA VAL A 98 -4.49 -7.71 5.15
C VAL A 98 -4.12 -8.37 3.83
N LEU A 99 -3.18 -9.30 3.89
CA LEU A 99 -2.96 -10.31 2.86
C LEU A 99 -3.50 -11.65 3.36
N ALA A 100 -4.18 -12.40 2.51
CA ALA A 100 -4.74 -13.71 2.84
C ALA A 100 -4.51 -14.68 1.70
N SER A 101 -4.26 -15.94 2.02
CA SER A 101 -4.19 -17.00 1.02
C SER A 101 -5.59 -17.35 0.54
N VAL A 102 -5.79 -17.44 -0.77
CA VAL A 102 -7.07 -17.87 -1.36
C VAL A 102 -7.31 -19.36 -1.09
N ASP A 103 -6.26 -20.19 -1.17
CA ASP A 103 -6.33 -21.64 -0.99
C ASP A 103 -6.80 -22.02 0.42
N THR A 104 -6.19 -21.43 1.45
CA THR A 104 -6.53 -21.75 2.84
C THR A 104 -7.55 -20.79 3.46
N VAL A 105 -7.91 -19.71 2.75
CA VAL A 105 -8.74 -18.59 3.25
C VAL A 105 -8.17 -17.94 4.53
N TYR A 106 -6.89 -18.20 4.83
CA TYR A 106 -6.30 -17.83 6.11
C TYR A 106 -5.54 -16.49 5.98
N PRO A 107 -5.75 -15.54 6.90
CA PRO A 107 -4.99 -14.29 6.89
C PRO A 107 -3.51 -14.55 7.18
N GLN A 108 -2.66 -13.86 6.43
CA GLN A 108 -1.21 -13.85 6.58
C GLN A 108 -0.82 -12.56 7.33
N PRO A 109 -0.04 -11.57 6.84
CA PRO A 109 0.17 -10.37 7.64
C PRO A 109 -1.05 -9.42 7.62
N PHE A 110 -1.40 -8.94 8.81
CA PHE A 110 -2.06 -7.64 8.96
C PHE A 110 -0.96 -6.57 8.98
N SER A 111 -1.15 -5.45 8.28
CA SER A 111 -0.13 -4.40 8.19
C SER A 111 -0.73 -3.01 8.36
N GLU A 112 0.03 -2.13 9.00
CA GLU A 112 -0.10 -0.71 8.72
C GLU A 112 0.08 -0.48 7.22
N MET A 113 -0.70 0.43 6.64
CA MET A 113 -0.58 0.78 5.23
C MET A 113 -0.47 2.28 5.00
N THR A 114 -0.21 3.07 6.04
CA THR A 114 0.01 4.50 5.93
C THR A 114 1.37 4.78 5.27
N LEU A 115 2.46 4.20 5.78
CA LEU A 115 3.78 4.33 5.13
C LEU A 115 3.80 3.57 3.81
N LEU A 116 3.23 2.35 3.77
CA LEU A 116 3.14 1.60 2.51
C LEU A 116 2.37 2.35 1.43
N THR A 117 1.32 3.11 1.78
CA THR A 117 0.60 3.93 0.80
C THR A 117 1.50 5.01 0.23
N ALA A 118 2.33 5.67 1.04
CA ALA A 118 3.31 6.64 0.53
C ALA A 118 4.35 5.95 -0.37
N LEU A 119 4.98 4.87 0.11
CA LEU A 119 6.03 4.14 -0.60
C LEU A 119 5.55 3.61 -1.96
N ARG A 120 4.40 2.91 -1.99
CA ARG A 120 3.86 2.37 -3.24
C ARG A 120 3.44 3.48 -4.20
N THR A 121 2.96 4.63 -3.71
CA THR A 121 2.58 5.77 -4.57
C THR A 121 3.83 6.35 -5.24
N VAL A 122 4.91 6.55 -4.49
CA VAL A 122 6.19 6.99 -5.05
C VAL A 122 6.74 5.95 -6.04
N ALA A 123 6.70 4.67 -5.71
CA ALA A 123 7.16 3.59 -6.58
C ALA A 123 6.34 3.51 -7.88
N THR A 124 5.01 3.63 -7.82
CA THR A 124 4.15 3.70 -9.00
C THR A 124 4.48 4.91 -9.86
N SER A 125 4.61 6.11 -9.26
CA SER A 125 5.00 7.31 -10.00
C SER A 125 6.36 7.13 -10.68
N ALA A 126 7.36 6.60 -9.97
CA ALA A 126 8.69 6.34 -10.54
C ALA A 126 8.65 5.35 -11.71
N MET A 127 7.90 4.24 -11.58
CA MET A 127 7.69 3.27 -12.65
C MET A 127 7.09 3.95 -13.89
N VAL A 128 5.98 4.69 -13.74
CA VAL A 128 5.29 5.35 -14.86
C VAL A 128 6.19 6.42 -15.48
N THR A 129 6.85 7.25 -14.68
CA THR A 129 7.79 8.28 -15.16
C THR A 129 8.93 7.65 -15.96
N ARG A 130 9.49 6.52 -15.53
CA ARG A 130 10.54 5.80 -16.28
C ARG A 130 10.08 5.41 -17.68
N ILE A 131 8.81 5.04 -17.84
CA ILE A 131 8.23 4.56 -19.11
C ILE A 131 7.82 5.74 -19.99
N LEU A 132 7.11 6.73 -19.44
CA LEU A 132 6.42 7.76 -20.21
C LEU A 132 7.15 9.11 -20.32
N ALA A 133 8.06 9.44 -19.40
CA ALA A 133 8.73 10.74 -19.44
C ALA A 133 9.80 10.78 -20.55
N PRO A 134 10.07 11.97 -21.15
CA PRO A 134 11.18 12.13 -22.07
C PRO A 134 12.50 11.71 -21.43
N LYS A 135 13.30 10.89 -22.12
CA LYS A 135 14.59 10.40 -21.60
C LYS A 135 15.59 11.53 -21.31
N SER A 136 15.42 12.68 -21.93
CA SER A 136 16.22 13.88 -21.74
C SER A 136 15.74 14.79 -20.60
N ALA A 137 14.63 14.47 -19.93
CA ALA A 137 14.11 15.28 -18.84
C ALA A 137 15.09 15.31 -17.66
N LYS A 138 15.50 16.52 -17.23
CA LYS A 138 16.44 16.74 -16.12
C LYS A 138 15.83 17.48 -14.92
N THR A 139 14.61 18.00 -15.07
CA THR A 139 13.94 18.84 -14.07
C THR A 139 12.56 18.28 -13.78
N ALA A 140 12.24 18.13 -12.49
CA ALA A 140 10.91 17.80 -12.01
C ALA A 140 10.45 18.89 -11.03
N ALA A 141 9.18 19.29 -11.12
CA ALA A 141 8.55 20.20 -10.17
C ALA A 141 7.67 19.40 -9.21
N SER A 142 7.86 19.58 -7.90
CA SER A 142 6.99 19.02 -6.86
C SER A 142 6.02 20.10 -6.39
N ILE A 143 4.71 19.88 -6.60
CA ILE A 143 3.66 20.78 -6.16
C ILE A 143 2.87 20.09 -5.05
N GLY A 144 3.02 20.61 -3.81
CA GLY A 144 2.52 20.00 -2.59
C GLY A 144 3.62 19.24 -1.85
N ASN A 145 4.09 19.78 -0.72
CA ASN A 145 5.22 19.24 0.07
C ASN A 145 4.77 18.63 1.41
N GLY A 146 3.49 18.26 1.52
CA GLY A 146 2.98 17.52 2.66
C GLY A 146 3.21 16.03 2.51
N ILE A 147 3.34 15.34 3.64
CA ILE A 147 2.94 13.93 3.72
C ILE A 147 1.46 13.93 4.11
N PHE A 148 0.65 13.00 3.61
CA PHE A 148 -0.79 12.98 3.81
C PHE A 148 -1.22 13.33 5.24
#